data_AF-A0A6P0VVV8-F1
#
_entry.id   AF-A0A6P0VVV8-F1
#
_cell.length_a   1.000
_cell.length_b   1.000
_cell.length_c   1.000
_cell.angle_alpha   90.00
_cell.angle_beta   90.00
_cell.angle_gamma   90.00
#
_symmetry.space_group_name_H-M   'P 1'
#
loop_
_entity.id
_entity.type
_entity.pdbx_description
1 polymer ?
#
loop_
_entity_poly.entity_id
_entity_poly.type
_entity_poly.pdbx_seq_one_letter_code
_entity_poly.pdbx_strand_id
1 'polypeptide(L)'
;SDVPLSNSILKQLSDVYRKIRNTSRFLLGNLHDFDPAQHQVPYEELPELDQYMLHRITEVFSEIKEAFESYQFFRFFQTVQNFCVVDLSNFYLDIAKDRLYISSLDSPRRRSCQTVIAVALENLAVAIAPVLCHLAEDIWQYLPYNKPYQSVFESGWVKLDEKWHNPELATSWNTLRTIRTEVNKVLEQAREQKMIGSSLEAKVLLYVPNEELREKLRSFNPQKITVEIPPEEPEEPVIPEPPAETLTEPTVLKAEPKQQPTVVQWLTNVTLEVSKYYQNSQSLLATVTFFLGLFIFAKVMLGVLGVLNHLPLVQPFFFMVGTGYTSWFLARYVLFAANRQELSEKIQEFKTITVGESNAVVVDVQTTEAVAASPETSQPEKPEEVPETPQITTEVISEPTNHVDELRYLFLASQVELLDSPEAIQDTEYNSQSEILQVGVVKAEGEKCERCWNYSTSVGTNSEHPTLCDRCVPALSGDF
;
A
#
# COMPACT_ATOMS: atom_id res chain seq x y z
N SER A 1 25.40 13.66 -37.57
CA SER A 1 26.14 14.71 -36.86
C SER A 1 27.16 14.06 -35.94
N ASP A 2 28.12 14.82 -35.44
CA ASP A 2 29.07 14.33 -34.44
C ASP A 2 28.34 13.95 -33.14
N VAL A 3 28.86 12.92 -32.46
CA VAL A 3 28.34 12.46 -31.16
C VAL A 3 29.21 13.07 -30.06
N PRO A 4 28.67 13.98 -29.22
CA PRO A 4 29.45 14.57 -28.14
C PRO A 4 29.71 13.52 -27.05
N LEU A 5 30.91 13.54 -26.47
CA LEU A 5 31.28 12.67 -25.35
C LEU A 5 31.88 13.51 -24.23
N SER A 6 31.31 13.40 -23.04
CA SER A 6 31.77 14.08 -21.82
C SER A 6 31.47 13.24 -20.59
N ASN A 7 32.10 13.58 -19.46
CA ASN A 7 31.81 12.93 -18.18
C ASN A 7 30.34 13.10 -17.75
N SER A 8 29.71 14.23 -18.07
CA SER A 8 28.28 14.43 -17.77
C SER A 8 27.38 13.50 -18.59
N ILE A 9 27.70 13.29 -19.87
CA ILE A 9 26.97 12.36 -20.75
C ILE A 9 27.13 10.93 -20.24
N LEU A 10 28.35 10.50 -19.91
CA LEU A 10 28.60 9.16 -19.36
C LEU A 10 27.86 8.93 -18.05
N LYS A 11 27.80 9.94 -17.17
CA LYS A 11 27.02 9.88 -15.93
C LYS A 11 25.53 9.70 -16.21
N GLN A 12 24.96 10.48 -17.13
CA GLN A 12 23.56 10.36 -17.51
C GLN A 12 23.23 8.97 -18.07
N LEU A 13 24.10 8.41 -18.93
CA LEU A 13 23.95 7.04 -19.44
C LEU A 13 23.99 6.00 -18.31
N SER A 14 24.90 6.16 -17.34
CA SER A 14 24.98 5.30 -16.16
C SER A 14 23.71 5.35 -15.31
N ASP A 15 23.12 6.53 -15.13
CA ASP A 15 21.88 6.70 -14.37
C ASP A 15 20.69 6.03 -15.07
N VAL A 16 20.60 6.10 -16.41
CA VAL A 16 19.56 5.39 -17.16
C VAL A 16 19.75 3.87 -17.08
N TYR A 17 20.98 3.38 -17.26
CA TYR A 17 21.29 1.96 -17.07
C TYR A 17 20.86 1.46 -15.68
N ARG A 18 21.15 2.22 -14.62
CA ARG A 18 20.74 1.88 -13.25
C ARG A 18 19.22 1.83 -13.11
N LYS A 19 18.48 2.74 -13.75
CA LYS A 19 17.01 2.71 -13.74
C LYS A 19 16.47 1.44 -14.39
N ILE A 20 16.93 1.11 -15.60
CA ILE A 20 16.53 -0.12 -16.32
C ILE A 20 16.83 -1.36 -15.46
N ARG A 21 18.05 -1.44 -14.91
CA ARG A 21 18.45 -2.55 -14.03
C ARG A 21 17.59 -2.63 -12.76
N ASN A 22 17.30 -1.50 -12.11
CA ASN A 22 16.50 -1.49 -10.88
C ASN A 22 15.03 -1.87 -11.13
N THR A 23 14.44 -1.39 -12.22
CA THR A 23 13.09 -1.80 -12.64
C THR A 23 13.08 -3.30 -12.93
N SER A 24 14.04 -3.81 -13.70
CA SER A 24 14.17 -5.25 -13.99
C SER A 24 14.34 -6.08 -12.72
N ARG A 25 15.14 -5.60 -11.75
CA ARG A 25 15.30 -6.24 -10.44
C ARG A 25 13.99 -6.30 -9.66
N PHE A 26 13.18 -5.25 -9.70
CA PHE A 26 11.88 -5.22 -9.05
C PHE A 26 10.93 -6.23 -9.69
N LEU A 27 10.83 -6.23 -11.02
CA LEU A 27 10.01 -7.20 -11.76
C LEU A 27 10.42 -8.63 -11.39
N LEU A 28 11.71 -8.94 -11.49
CA LEU A 28 12.27 -10.25 -11.19
C LEU A 28 12.02 -10.70 -9.74
N GLY A 29 12.20 -9.80 -8.76
CA GLY A 29 11.99 -10.11 -7.35
C GLY A 29 10.56 -10.50 -6.99
N ASN A 30 9.60 -10.09 -7.82
CA ASN A 30 8.18 -10.39 -7.65
C ASN A 30 7.70 -11.62 -8.45
N LEU A 31 8.62 -12.38 -9.07
CA LEU A 31 8.30 -13.58 -9.84
C LEU A 31 8.82 -14.88 -9.21
N HIS A 32 9.45 -14.83 -8.03
CA HIS A 32 10.14 -15.97 -7.42
C HIS A 32 9.26 -17.21 -7.19
N ASP A 33 7.94 -17.03 -7.05
CA ASP A 33 6.92 -18.06 -6.87
C ASP A 33 5.94 -18.14 -8.05
N PHE A 34 6.31 -17.58 -9.20
CA PHE A 34 5.49 -17.57 -10.42
C PHE A 34 6.05 -18.57 -11.44
N ASP A 35 5.15 -19.37 -11.98
CA ASP A 35 5.38 -20.28 -13.11
C ASP A 35 4.31 -20.01 -14.16
N PRO A 36 4.65 -19.45 -15.34
CA PRO A 36 3.69 -19.17 -16.40
C PRO A 36 2.87 -20.38 -16.82
N ALA A 37 3.42 -21.59 -16.76
CA ALA A 37 2.69 -22.80 -17.15
C ALA A 37 1.51 -23.14 -16.22
N GLN A 38 1.54 -22.63 -14.98
CA GLN A 38 0.55 -22.94 -13.93
C GLN A 38 -0.28 -21.72 -13.54
N HIS A 39 0.34 -20.54 -13.56
CA HIS A 39 -0.17 -19.34 -12.90
C HIS A 39 -0.53 -18.22 -13.88
N GLN A 40 -0.19 -18.35 -15.18
CA GLN A 40 -0.54 -17.34 -16.15
C GLN A 40 -2.06 -17.18 -16.22
N VAL A 41 -2.51 -15.93 -16.11
CA VAL A 41 -3.93 -15.58 -16.20
C VAL A 41 -4.29 -15.26 -17.66
N PRO A 42 -5.38 -15.84 -18.21
CA PRO A 42 -5.89 -15.48 -19.54
C PRO A 42 -6.20 -13.98 -19.66
N TYR A 43 -6.03 -13.42 -20.85
CA TYR A 43 -6.19 -11.97 -21.08
C TYR A 43 -7.59 -11.47 -20.72
N GLU A 44 -8.59 -12.29 -20.99
CA GLU A 44 -10.01 -12.00 -20.78
C GLU A 44 -10.38 -11.99 -19.28
N GLU A 45 -9.56 -12.60 -18.44
CA GLU A 45 -9.70 -12.64 -16.99
C GLU A 45 -8.83 -11.58 -16.28
N LEU A 46 -7.99 -10.86 -17.03
CA LEU A 46 -7.18 -9.79 -16.47
C LEU A 46 -8.03 -8.56 -16.13
N PRO A 47 -7.76 -7.89 -15.00
CA PRO A 47 -8.28 -6.55 -14.71
C PRO A 47 -7.98 -5.55 -15.83
N GLU A 48 -8.78 -4.50 -15.95
CA GLU A 48 -8.59 -3.48 -16.98
C GLU A 48 -7.20 -2.81 -16.89
N LEU A 49 -6.66 -2.60 -15.68
CA LEU A 49 -5.30 -2.06 -15.49
C LEU A 49 -4.23 -2.94 -16.15
N ASP A 50 -4.39 -4.26 -16.01
CA ASP A 50 -3.45 -5.25 -16.50
C ASP A 50 -3.60 -5.39 -18.03
N GLN A 51 -4.82 -5.40 -18.55
CA GLN A 51 -5.08 -5.34 -19.99
C GLN A 51 -4.52 -4.06 -20.63
N TYR A 52 -4.72 -2.91 -19.99
CA TYR A 52 -4.15 -1.63 -20.43
C TYR A 52 -2.62 -1.68 -20.47
N MET A 53 -1.98 -2.27 -19.46
CA MET A 53 -0.53 -2.39 -19.44
C MET A 53 0.00 -3.31 -20.56
N LEU A 54 -0.72 -4.39 -20.90
CA LEU A 54 -0.39 -5.23 -22.05
C LEU A 54 -0.56 -4.49 -23.39
N HIS A 55 -1.57 -3.63 -23.51
CA HIS A 55 -1.68 -2.73 -24.65
C HIS A 55 -0.48 -1.77 -24.73
N ARG A 56 -0.12 -1.12 -23.62
CA ARG A 56 1.05 -0.23 -23.55
C ARG A 56 2.36 -0.95 -23.89
N ILE A 57 2.53 -2.18 -23.43
CA ILE A 57 3.65 -3.07 -23.82
C ILE A 57 3.67 -3.26 -25.34
N THR A 58 2.51 -3.54 -25.95
CA THR A 58 2.39 -3.72 -27.39
C THR A 58 2.85 -2.48 -28.16
N GLU A 59 2.40 -1.29 -27.76
CA GLU A 59 2.81 -0.02 -28.37
C GLU A 59 4.32 0.24 -28.19
N VAL A 60 4.83 0.07 -26.97
CA VAL A 60 6.25 0.31 -26.63
C VAL A 60 7.19 -0.59 -27.43
N PHE A 61 6.92 -1.89 -27.48
CA PHE A 61 7.82 -2.82 -28.17
C PHE A 61 7.66 -2.75 -29.70
N SER A 62 6.51 -2.30 -30.20
CA SER A 62 6.35 -1.93 -31.61
C SER A 62 7.19 -0.71 -31.98
N GLU A 63 7.17 0.34 -31.15
CA GLU A 63 8.03 1.52 -31.37
C GLU A 63 9.52 1.17 -31.29
N ILE A 64 9.91 0.33 -30.34
CA ILE A 64 11.29 -0.16 -30.24
C ILE A 64 11.68 -0.90 -31.51
N LYS A 65 10.84 -1.81 -32.01
CA LYS A 65 11.09 -2.53 -33.26
C LYS A 65 11.28 -1.57 -34.43
N GLU A 66 10.40 -0.59 -34.59
CA GLU A 66 10.50 0.44 -35.65
C GLU A 66 11.80 1.25 -35.52
N ALA A 67 12.21 1.60 -34.30
CA ALA A 67 13.46 2.31 -34.04
C ALA A 67 14.70 1.49 -34.47
N PHE A 68 14.67 0.17 -34.30
CA PHE A 68 15.74 -0.71 -34.81
C PHE A 68 15.71 -0.83 -36.33
N GLU A 69 14.53 -1.04 -36.93
CA GLU A 69 14.37 -1.18 -38.39
C GLU A 69 14.76 0.09 -39.15
N SER A 70 14.53 1.26 -38.55
CA SER A 70 14.88 2.57 -39.09
C SER A 70 16.28 3.07 -38.68
N TYR A 71 17.04 2.28 -37.91
CA TYR A 71 18.35 2.66 -37.34
C TYR A 71 18.32 3.92 -36.46
N GLN A 72 17.16 4.26 -35.89
CA GLN A 72 16.94 5.41 -35.00
C GLN A 72 17.16 5.02 -33.52
N PHE A 73 18.35 4.55 -33.17
CA PHE A 73 18.65 4.01 -31.83
C PHE A 73 18.44 4.99 -30.65
N PHE A 74 18.41 6.30 -30.91
CA PHE A 74 18.06 7.28 -29.89
C PHE A 74 16.59 7.15 -29.45
N ARG A 75 15.67 6.80 -30.36
CA ARG A 75 14.26 6.53 -30.05
C ARG A 75 14.16 5.31 -29.15
N PHE A 76 14.85 4.22 -29.50
CA PHE A 76 14.93 3.03 -28.65
C PHE A 76 15.30 3.38 -27.20
N PHE A 77 16.36 4.17 -27.00
CA PHE A 77 16.81 4.54 -25.66
C PHE A 77 15.75 5.37 -24.90
N GLN A 78 15.12 6.33 -25.58
CA GLN A 78 14.05 7.15 -25.00
C GLN A 78 12.83 6.30 -24.64
N THR A 79 12.39 5.43 -25.54
CA THR A 79 11.23 4.55 -25.36
C THR A 79 11.44 3.57 -24.21
N VAL A 80 12.60 2.88 -24.14
CA VAL A 80 12.91 1.98 -23.01
C VAL A 80 12.98 2.72 -21.68
N GLN A 81 13.62 3.90 -21.66
CA GLN A 81 13.70 4.71 -20.45
C GLN A 81 12.31 5.15 -19.99
N ASN A 82 11.47 5.65 -20.90
CA ASN A 82 10.11 6.09 -20.61
C ASN A 82 9.24 4.93 -20.13
N PHE A 83 9.34 3.76 -20.76
CA PHE A 83 8.61 2.57 -20.32
C PHE A 83 9.00 2.17 -18.88
N CYS A 84 10.30 2.09 -18.58
CA CYS A 84 10.75 1.70 -17.24
C CYS A 84 10.35 2.71 -16.16
N VAL A 85 10.40 4.02 -16.47
CA VAL A 85 10.18 5.08 -15.48
C VAL A 85 8.69 5.46 -15.39
N VAL A 86 8.08 5.80 -16.51
CA VAL A 86 6.74 6.42 -16.55
C VAL A 86 5.64 5.37 -16.52
N ASP A 87 5.75 4.32 -17.33
CA ASP A 87 4.70 3.30 -17.43
C ASP A 87 4.81 2.26 -16.30
N LEU A 88 6.01 1.74 -16.05
CA LEU A 88 6.24 0.76 -15.00
C LEU A 88 6.40 1.41 -13.62
N SER A 89 7.51 2.09 -13.35
CA SER A 89 7.87 2.47 -11.97
C SER A 89 6.92 3.49 -11.32
N ASN A 90 6.54 4.55 -12.05
CA ASN A 90 5.72 5.64 -11.52
C ASN A 90 4.20 5.35 -11.53
N PHE A 91 3.78 4.34 -12.28
CA PHE A 91 2.37 4.03 -12.49
C PHE A 91 2.06 2.58 -12.14
N TYR A 92 2.36 1.63 -13.03
CA TYR A 92 1.89 0.26 -12.89
C TYR A 92 2.41 -0.43 -11.63
N LEU A 93 3.73 -0.39 -11.41
CA LEU A 93 4.37 -1.06 -10.28
C LEU A 93 4.04 -0.41 -8.95
N ASP A 94 3.75 0.89 -8.93
CA ASP A 94 3.37 1.58 -7.70
C ASP A 94 1.96 1.17 -7.24
N ILE A 95 1.02 1.01 -8.19
CA ILE A 95 -0.31 0.43 -7.94
C ILE A 95 -0.20 -1.05 -7.58
N ALA A 96 0.65 -1.80 -8.30
CA ALA A 96 0.81 -3.23 -8.14
C ALA A 96 1.34 -3.66 -6.76
N LYS A 97 2.07 -2.81 -6.03
CA LYS A 97 2.64 -3.15 -4.71
C LYS A 97 1.60 -3.67 -3.73
N ASP A 98 0.39 -3.10 -3.73
CA ASP A 98 -0.70 -3.60 -2.87
C ASP A 98 -1.01 -5.06 -3.20
N ARG A 99 -1.19 -5.39 -4.49
CA ARG A 99 -1.48 -6.76 -4.94
C ARG A 99 -0.33 -7.73 -4.69
N LEU A 100 0.90 -7.27 -4.91
CA LEU A 100 2.09 -8.12 -4.79
C LEU A 100 2.43 -8.44 -3.33
N TYR A 101 2.20 -7.51 -2.40
CA TYR A 101 2.64 -7.63 -1.01
C TYR A 101 1.52 -7.95 -0.02
N ILE A 102 0.28 -7.61 -0.35
CA ILE A 102 -0.85 -7.74 0.56
C ILE A 102 -1.65 -9.00 0.28
N SER A 103 -1.90 -9.34 -0.99
CA SER A 103 -2.66 -10.55 -1.33
C SER A 103 -1.93 -11.84 -0.98
N SER A 104 -2.71 -12.92 -0.83
CA SER A 104 -2.21 -14.28 -0.68
C SER A 104 -1.46 -14.74 -1.93
N LEU A 105 -0.64 -15.78 -1.77
CA LEU A 105 0.28 -16.24 -2.81
C LEU A 105 -0.44 -16.65 -4.10
N ASP A 106 -1.58 -17.34 -3.94
CA ASP A 106 -2.37 -17.91 -5.04
C ASP A 106 -3.59 -17.06 -5.42
N SER A 107 -3.70 -15.85 -4.86
CA SER A 107 -4.84 -15.00 -5.18
C SER A 107 -4.84 -14.63 -6.68
N PRO A 108 -5.99 -14.68 -7.37
CA PRO A 108 -6.10 -14.25 -8.77
C PRO A 108 -5.58 -12.82 -8.98
N ARG A 109 -5.81 -11.96 -7.98
CA ARG A 109 -5.39 -10.56 -7.93
C ARG A 109 -3.88 -10.38 -8.04
N ARG A 110 -3.13 -11.28 -7.40
CA ARG A 110 -1.66 -11.32 -7.44
C ARG A 110 -1.16 -11.99 -8.72
N ARG A 111 -1.76 -13.12 -9.12
CA ARG A 111 -1.37 -13.86 -10.34
C ARG A 111 -1.62 -13.06 -11.62
N SER A 112 -2.67 -12.25 -11.69
CA SER A 112 -2.92 -11.33 -12.82
C SER A 112 -1.77 -10.33 -12.98
N CYS A 113 -1.29 -9.77 -11.87
CA CYS A 113 -0.19 -8.83 -11.86
C CYS A 113 1.14 -9.50 -12.23
N GLN A 114 1.43 -10.68 -11.67
CA GLN A 114 2.64 -11.44 -12.00
C GLN A 114 2.68 -11.84 -13.48
N THR A 115 1.53 -12.15 -14.08
CA THR A 115 1.40 -12.43 -15.51
C THR A 115 1.93 -11.25 -16.35
N VAL A 116 1.46 -10.03 -16.07
CA VAL A 116 1.92 -8.83 -16.80
C VAL A 116 3.39 -8.50 -16.50
N ILE A 117 3.84 -8.66 -15.26
CA ILE A 117 5.24 -8.43 -14.86
C ILE A 117 6.20 -9.40 -15.58
N ALA A 118 5.82 -10.67 -15.72
CA ALA A 118 6.59 -11.67 -16.46
C ALA A 118 6.69 -11.27 -17.95
N VAL A 119 5.56 -10.93 -18.59
CA VAL A 119 5.52 -10.45 -19.98
C VAL A 119 6.38 -9.20 -20.17
N ALA A 120 6.32 -8.23 -19.24
CA ALA A 120 7.12 -7.02 -19.30
C ALA A 120 8.62 -7.32 -19.18
N LEU A 121 9.02 -8.19 -18.25
CA LEU A 121 10.42 -8.52 -17.99
C LEU A 121 11.06 -9.29 -19.14
N GLU A 122 10.37 -10.30 -19.67
CA GLU A 122 10.86 -11.08 -20.82
C GLU A 122 11.03 -10.20 -22.05
N ASN A 123 10.02 -9.43 -22.43
CA ASN A 123 10.10 -8.55 -23.59
C ASN A 123 11.15 -7.45 -23.41
N LEU A 124 11.32 -6.93 -22.19
CA LEU A 124 12.39 -5.98 -21.88
C LEU A 124 13.78 -6.62 -22.07
N ALA A 125 14.00 -7.84 -21.56
CA ALA A 125 15.26 -8.56 -21.73
C ALA A 125 15.60 -8.75 -23.21
N VAL A 126 14.62 -9.21 -24.01
CA VAL A 126 14.80 -9.42 -25.45
C VAL A 126 15.08 -8.09 -26.17
N ALA A 127 14.30 -7.05 -25.90
CA ALA A 127 14.41 -5.77 -26.58
C ALA A 127 15.73 -5.04 -26.29
N ILE A 128 16.28 -5.17 -25.07
CA ILE A 128 17.56 -4.52 -24.72
C ILE A 128 18.77 -5.37 -25.10
N ALA A 129 18.61 -6.65 -25.44
CA ALA A 129 19.71 -7.56 -25.76
C ALA A 129 20.72 -7.03 -26.81
N PRO A 130 20.30 -6.35 -27.90
CA PRO A 130 21.24 -5.81 -28.89
C PRO A 130 22.15 -4.69 -28.37
N VAL A 131 21.78 -4.00 -27.27
CA VAL A 131 22.48 -2.81 -26.77
C VAL A 131 23.07 -3.03 -25.37
N LEU A 132 22.29 -3.63 -24.47
CA LEU A 132 22.63 -3.94 -23.09
C LEU A 132 22.81 -5.45 -22.91
N CYS A 133 23.59 -6.08 -23.79
CA CYS A 133 23.73 -7.53 -23.92
C CYS A 133 23.94 -8.28 -22.60
N HIS A 134 24.87 -7.82 -21.76
CA HIS A 134 25.15 -8.46 -20.47
C HIS A 134 23.97 -8.35 -19.50
N LEU A 135 23.28 -7.21 -19.46
CA LEU A 135 22.12 -7.03 -18.58
C LEU A 135 20.93 -7.86 -19.06
N ALA A 136 20.69 -7.92 -20.38
CA ALA A 136 19.65 -8.76 -20.95
C ALA A 136 19.87 -10.24 -20.61
N GLU A 137 21.10 -10.72 -20.82
CA GLU A 137 21.47 -12.10 -20.50
C GLU A 137 21.35 -12.38 -19.00
N ASP A 138 21.82 -11.46 -18.14
CA ASP A 138 21.62 -11.57 -16.69
C ASP A 138 20.13 -11.74 -16.35
N ILE A 139 19.26 -10.85 -16.84
CA ILE A 139 17.81 -10.94 -16.58
C ILE A 139 17.27 -12.32 -17.02
N TRP A 140 17.61 -12.75 -18.22
CA TRP A 140 17.16 -14.03 -18.79
C TRP A 140 17.59 -15.23 -17.96
N GLN A 141 18.87 -15.30 -17.59
CA GLN A 141 19.40 -16.38 -16.77
C GLN A 141 18.69 -16.50 -15.42
N TYR A 142 18.33 -15.37 -14.81
CA TYR A 142 17.66 -15.35 -13.51
C TYR A 142 16.14 -15.52 -13.54
N LEU A 143 15.48 -15.60 -14.71
CA LEU A 143 14.04 -15.90 -14.74
C LEU A 143 13.73 -17.21 -13.98
N PRO A 144 12.79 -17.20 -13.01
CA PRO A 144 12.60 -18.28 -12.04
C PRO A 144 11.82 -19.49 -12.57
N TYR A 145 11.40 -19.45 -13.83
CA TYR A 145 10.63 -20.48 -14.50
C TYR A 145 11.36 -21.02 -15.74
N ASN A 146 10.84 -22.11 -16.30
CA ASN A 146 11.43 -22.78 -17.44
C ASN A 146 11.41 -21.88 -18.68
N LYS A 147 12.57 -21.78 -19.32
CA LYS A 147 12.77 -21.02 -20.55
C LYS A 147 12.94 -21.98 -21.73
N PRO A 148 12.39 -21.66 -22.91
CA PRO A 148 12.59 -22.49 -24.11
C PRO A 148 14.04 -22.49 -24.61
N TYR A 149 14.81 -21.46 -24.26
CA TYR A 149 16.20 -21.28 -24.68
C TYR A 149 17.10 -20.95 -23.50
N GLN A 150 18.39 -21.29 -23.62
CA GLN A 150 19.36 -21.03 -22.56
C GLN A 150 19.74 -19.56 -22.53
N SER A 151 19.95 -18.92 -23.68
CA SER A 151 20.33 -17.51 -23.78
C SER A 151 19.23 -16.65 -24.41
N VAL A 152 19.18 -15.36 -24.03
CA VAL A 152 18.26 -14.40 -24.65
C VAL A 152 18.55 -14.20 -26.14
N PHE A 153 19.78 -14.43 -26.57
CA PHE A 153 20.15 -14.29 -27.98
C PHE A 153 19.56 -15.39 -28.88
N GLU A 154 19.06 -16.47 -28.29
CA GLU A 154 18.40 -17.58 -28.99
C GLU A 154 16.88 -17.35 -29.11
N SER A 155 16.30 -16.41 -28.35
CA SER A 155 14.84 -16.24 -28.29
C SER A 155 14.23 -15.55 -29.51
N GLY A 156 15.07 -14.98 -30.38
CA GLY A 156 14.62 -14.11 -31.47
C GLY A 156 14.11 -12.77 -30.96
N TRP A 157 13.23 -12.13 -31.72
CA TRP A 157 12.65 -10.83 -31.36
C TRP A 157 11.44 -10.96 -30.42
N VAL A 158 11.06 -9.84 -29.80
CA VAL A 158 9.86 -9.67 -28.96
C VAL A 158 8.63 -10.27 -29.65
N LYS A 159 7.87 -11.08 -28.91
CA LYS A 159 6.61 -11.67 -29.36
C LYS A 159 5.46 -10.97 -28.64
N LEU A 160 4.58 -10.34 -29.42
CA LEU A 160 3.41 -9.62 -28.92
C LEU A 160 2.17 -10.38 -29.40
N ASP A 161 1.21 -10.58 -28.50
CA ASP A 161 -0.08 -11.13 -28.86
C ASP A 161 -0.96 -10.02 -29.46
N GLU A 162 -1.57 -10.29 -30.62
CA GLU A 162 -2.43 -9.32 -31.31
C GLU A 162 -3.63 -8.91 -30.44
N LYS A 163 -4.11 -9.79 -29.55
CA LYS A 163 -5.25 -9.50 -28.68
C LYS A 163 -4.97 -8.41 -27.65
N TRP A 164 -3.71 -8.11 -27.35
CA TRP A 164 -3.33 -7.03 -26.44
C TRP A 164 -3.53 -5.65 -27.06
N HIS A 165 -3.69 -5.55 -28.38
CA HIS A 165 -3.90 -4.28 -29.04
C HIS A 165 -5.34 -3.77 -28.88
N ASN A 166 -5.59 -2.98 -27.84
CA ASN A 166 -6.88 -2.35 -27.54
C ASN A 166 -6.79 -0.80 -27.43
N PRO A 167 -6.91 -0.05 -28.54
CA PRO A 167 -6.79 1.42 -28.54
C PRO A 167 -7.96 2.15 -27.86
N GLU A 168 -9.14 1.54 -27.80
CA GLU A 168 -10.31 2.10 -27.11
C GLU A 168 -10.08 2.11 -25.59
N LEU A 169 -9.56 1.00 -25.06
CA LEU A 169 -9.12 0.90 -23.66
C LEU A 169 -8.02 1.93 -23.36
N ALA A 170 -7.05 2.09 -24.25
CA ALA A 170 -5.98 3.07 -24.09
C ALA A 170 -6.51 4.50 -23.92
N THR A 171 -7.51 4.88 -24.74
CA THR A 171 -8.15 6.19 -24.69
C THR A 171 -8.83 6.40 -23.32
N SER A 172 -9.57 5.40 -22.85
CA SER A 172 -10.17 5.39 -21.51
C SER A 172 -9.14 5.58 -20.40
N TRP A 173 -8.06 4.80 -20.43
CA TRP A 173 -7.03 4.82 -19.40
C TRP A 173 -6.17 6.08 -19.42
N ASN A 174 -6.00 6.72 -20.57
CA ASN A 174 -5.35 8.03 -20.65
C ASN A 174 -6.14 9.10 -19.87
N THR A 175 -7.48 9.04 -19.91
CA THR A 175 -8.34 9.90 -19.08
C THR A 175 -8.15 9.60 -17.59
N LEU A 176 -8.14 8.32 -17.19
CA LEU A 176 -7.87 7.91 -15.80
C LEU A 176 -6.49 8.38 -15.30
N ARG A 177 -5.45 8.29 -16.14
CA ARG A 177 -4.09 8.78 -15.82
C ARG A 177 -4.05 10.31 -15.69
N THR A 178 -4.87 11.02 -16.46
CA THR A 178 -4.99 12.48 -16.37
C THR A 178 -5.64 12.85 -15.03
N ILE A 179 -6.74 12.17 -14.67
CA ILE A 179 -7.39 12.32 -13.35
C ILE A 179 -6.40 12.02 -12.22
N ARG A 180 -5.66 10.90 -12.27
CA ARG A 180 -4.61 10.57 -11.29
C ARG A 180 -3.57 11.67 -11.16
N THR A 181 -3.21 12.33 -12.27
CA THR A 181 -2.25 13.43 -12.25
C THR A 181 -2.80 14.65 -11.51
N GLU A 182 -4.07 15.02 -11.73
CA GLU A 182 -4.71 16.11 -10.99
C GLU A 182 -4.86 15.77 -9.50
N VAL A 183 -5.26 14.54 -9.17
CA VAL A 183 -5.35 14.07 -7.78
C VAL A 183 -3.97 14.12 -7.09
N ASN A 184 -2.92 13.64 -7.76
CA ASN A 184 -1.57 13.66 -7.21
C ASN A 184 -1.08 15.08 -6.93
N LYS A 185 -1.42 16.09 -7.74
CA LYS A 185 -1.05 17.49 -7.44
C LYS A 185 -1.59 17.94 -6.09
N VAL A 186 -2.86 17.64 -5.78
CA VAL A 186 -3.48 18.02 -4.50
C VAL A 186 -2.91 17.19 -3.34
N LEU A 187 -2.65 15.90 -3.56
CA LEU A 187 -1.98 15.05 -2.56
C LEU A 187 -0.58 15.55 -2.22
N GLU A 188 0.23 15.97 -3.20
CA GLU A 188 1.55 16.54 -2.93
C GLU A 188 1.46 17.87 -2.17
N GLN A 189 0.49 18.74 -2.50
CA GLN A 189 0.26 19.98 -1.75
C GLN A 189 -0.08 19.68 -0.27
N ALA A 190 -0.95 18.71 -0.02
CA ALA A 190 -1.30 18.26 1.32
C ALA A 190 -0.09 17.68 2.09
N ARG A 191 0.84 16.99 1.40
CA ARG A 191 2.09 16.49 2.00
C ARG A 191 3.09 17.60 2.31
N GLU A 192 3.30 18.54 1.38
CA GLU A 192 4.22 19.66 1.57
C GLU A 192 3.82 20.52 2.77
N GLN A 193 2.51 20.69 2.99
CA GLN A 193 1.95 21.43 4.12
C GLN A 193 1.74 20.55 5.36
N LYS A 194 2.17 19.28 5.33
CA LYS A 194 2.17 18.32 6.44
C LYS A 194 0.79 17.95 6.99
N MET A 195 -0.25 18.09 6.17
CA MET A 195 -1.57 17.57 6.52
C MET A 195 -1.56 16.04 6.54
N ILE A 196 -0.88 15.42 5.56
CA ILE A 196 -0.61 13.98 5.46
C ILE A 196 0.90 13.70 5.30
N GLY A 197 1.38 12.56 5.79
CA GLY A 197 2.75 12.08 5.53
C GLY A 197 2.86 11.22 4.26
N SER A 198 1.82 10.44 3.96
CA SER A 198 1.70 9.55 2.81
C SER A 198 0.33 9.70 2.14
N SER A 199 0.17 9.34 0.87
CA SER A 199 -1.16 9.39 0.23
C SER A 199 -2.16 8.42 0.86
N LEU A 200 -1.67 7.34 1.47
CA LEU A 200 -2.53 6.40 2.20
C LEU A 200 -3.18 7.02 3.43
N GLU A 201 -2.73 8.18 3.92
CA GLU A 201 -3.43 8.92 4.99
C GLU A 201 -4.61 9.74 4.46
N ALA A 202 -4.84 9.76 3.14
CA ALA A 202 -5.82 10.62 2.51
C ALA A 202 -7.13 9.90 2.13
N LYS A 203 -8.23 10.66 2.22
CA LYS A 203 -9.48 10.44 1.52
C LYS A 203 -9.58 11.46 0.39
N VAL A 204 -9.73 10.98 -0.84
CA VAL A 204 -9.88 11.82 -2.03
C VAL A 204 -11.35 12.04 -2.30
N LEU A 205 -11.77 13.30 -2.34
CA LEU A 205 -13.10 13.72 -2.78
C LEU A 205 -13.03 14.11 -4.25
N LEU A 206 -13.90 13.54 -5.07
CA LEU A 206 -13.81 13.66 -6.52
C LEU A 206 -15.16 14.09 -7.10
N TYR A 207 -15.20 15.22 -7.80
CA TYR A 207 -16.37 15.65 -8.57
C TYR A 207 -16.00 15.80 -10.04
N VAL A 208 -16.78 15.17 -10.91
CA VAL A 208 -16.59 15.24 -12.37
C VAL A 208 -17.86 15.82 -13.00
N PRO A 209 -17.79 16.99 -13.67
CA PRO A 209 -18.96 17.61 -14.29
C PRO A 209 -19.57 16.79 -15.44
N ASN A 210 -18.74 16.02 -16.16
CA ASN A 210 -19.21 15.16 -17.24
C ASN A 210 -19.88 13.91 -16.66
N GLU A 211 -21.18 13.75 -16.91
CA GLU A 211 -22.00 12.67 -16.35
C GLU A 211 -21.54 11.28 -16.81
N GLU A 212 -21.22 11.11 -18.09
CA GLU A 212 -20.75 9.83 -18.65
C GLU A 212 -19.44 9.37 -18.00
N LEU A 213 -18.48 10.30 -17.85
CA LEU A 213 -17.21 10.02 -17.17
C LEU A 213 -17.42 9.76 -15.68
N ARG A 214 -18.34 10.47 -15.03
CA ARG A 214 -18.67 10.24 -13.62
C ARG A 214 -19.26 8.84 -13.41
N GLU A 215 -20.22 8.42 -14.24
CA GLU A 215 -20.79 7.07 -14.17
C GLU A 215 -19.74 5.99 -14.42
N LYS A 216 -18.83 6.23 -15.36
CA LYS A 216 -17.68 5.35 -15.56
C LYS A 216 -16.81 5.25 -14.32
N LEU A 217 -16.50 6.37 -13.65
CA LEU A 217 -15.72 6.37 -12.41
C LEU A 217 -16.46 5.69 -11.25
N ARG A 218 -17.81 5.70 -11.22
CA ARG A 218 -18.60 4.93 -10.25
C ARG A 218 -18.35 3.43 -10.37
N SER A 219 -18.21 2.91 -11.59
CA SER A 219 -17.87 1.48 -11.79
C SER A 219 -16.51 1.11 -11.19
N PHE A 220 -15.57 2.06 -11.10
CA PHE A 220 -14.28 1.90 -10.43
C PHE A 220 -14.32 2.29 -8.93
N ASN A 221 -15.47 2.66 -8.38
CA ASN A 221 -15.61 3.02 -6.97
C ASN A 221 -16.90 2.43 -6.39
N PRO A 222 -16.98 1.10 -6.26
CA PRO A 222 -18.16 0.44 -5.71
C PRO A 222 -18.46 1.00 -4.31
N GLN A 223 -19.64 1.57 -4.12
CA GLN A 223 -20.05 1.99 -2.79
C GLN A 223 -20.32 0.74 -1.95
N LYS A 224 -19.77 0.70 -0.73
CA LYS A 224 -20.24 -0.22 0.30
C LYS A 224 -21.62 0.28 0.72
N ILE A 225 -22.69 -0.38 0.27
CA ILE A 225 -24.06 -0.04 0.67
C ILE A 225 -24.28 -0.61 2.07
N THR A 226 -24.17 0.25 3.09
CA THR A 226 -24.64 -0.09 4.44
C THR A 226 -26.15 0.12 4.45
N VAL A 227 -26.91 -0.97 4.39
CA VAL A 227 -28.36 -0.90 4.63
C VAL A 227 -28.58 -0.82 6.13
N GLU A 228 -28.94 0.35 6.64
CA GLU A 228 -29.52 0.48 7.97
C GLU A 228 -30.88 -0.23 7.96
N ILE A 229 -30.95 -1.43 8.53
CA ILE A 229 -32.23 -2.08 8.81
C ILE A 229 -32.86 -1.27 9.96
N PRO A 230 -34.02 -0.62 9.77
CA PRO A 230 -34.70 0.06 10.87
C PRO A 230 -35.02 -0.97 11.95
N PRO A 231 -34.83 -0.65 13.24
CA PRO A 231 -35.19 -1.57 14.32
C PRO A 231 -36.67 -1.96 14.18
N GLU A 232 -36.96 -3.26 14.11
CA GLU A 232 -38.33 -3.75 14.24
C GLU A 232 -38.93 -3.20 15.54
N GLU A 233 -40.07 -2.50 15.42
CA GLU A 233 -40.84 -2.07 16.58
C GLU A 233 -41.23 -3.33 17.38
N PRO A 234 -40.91 -3.40 18.69
CA PRO A 234 -41.30 -4.54 19.50
C PRO A 234 -42.83 -4.53 19.66
N GLU A 235 -43.49 -5.61 19.25
CA GLU A 235 -44.90 -5.86 19.54
C GLU A 235 -45.12 -5.88 21.07
N GLU A 236 -46.01 -5.01 21.55
CA GLU A 236 -46.37 -4.90 22.97
C GLU A 236 -47.09 -6.18 23.46
N PRO A 237 -46.63 -6.80 24.57
CA PRO A 237 -47.38 -7.87 25.21
C PRO A 237 -48.50 -7.31 26.11
N VAL A 238 -49.71 -7.81 25.86
CA VAL A 238 -50.96 -7.50 26.57
C VAL A 238 -50.88 -7.91 28.05
N ILE A 239 -51.16 -6.95 28.94
CA ILE A 239 -51.28 -7.12 30.40
C ILE A 239 -52.69 -7.63 30.75
N PRO A 240 -52.86 -8.54 31.72
CA PRO A 240 -54.10 -8.65 32.48
C PRO A 240 -53.95 -8.09 33.92
N GLU A 241 -54.88 -7.21 34.30
CA GLU A 241 -55.02 -6.60 35.62
C GLU A 241 -55.45 -7.61 36.72
N PRO A 242 -55.06 -7.34 37.98
CA PRO A 242 -55.92 -7.65 39.13
C PRO A 242 -56.04 -6.45 40.12
N PRO A 243 -56.97 -6.51 41.09
CA PRO A 243 -57.92 -5.42 41.32
C PRO A 243 -57.62 -4.50 42.51
N ALA A 244 -58.41 -3.43 42.53
CA ALA A 244 -58.44 -2.31 43.46
C ALA A 244 -58.50 -2.69 44.95
N GLU A 245 -57.67 -2.00 45.74
CA GLU A 245 -57.97 -1.69 47.14
C GLU A 245 -57.66 -0.22 47.45
N THR A 246 -58.69 0.45 47.92
CA THR A 246 -58.70 1.77 48.56
C THR A 246 -57.91 1.76 49.86
N LEU A 247 -57.28 2.88 50.24
CA LEU A 247 -57.41 3.54 51.57
C LEU A 247 -56.49 4.79 51.69
N THR A 248 -57.15 5.95 51.78
CA THR A 248 -56.89 7.13 52.64
C THR A 248 -55.48 7.71 52.82
N GLU A 249 -55.35 9.01 52.48
CA GLU A 249 -54.38 9.97 53.04
C GLU A 249 -54.48 10.08 54.58
N PRO A 250 -53.41 10.56 55.24
CA PRO A 250 -53.56 11.90 55.79
C PRO A 250 -52.35 12.83 55.58
N THR A 251 -52.71 14.10 55.49
CA THR A 251 -51.89 15.31 55.46
C THR A 251 -50.93 15.44 56.65
N VAL A 252 -49.68 15.85 56.42
CA VAL A 252 -48.80 16.44 57.46
C VAL A 252 -48.14 17.72 56.93
N LEU A 253 -48.19 18.74 57.78
CA LEU A 253 -47.79 20.13 57.59
C LEU A 253 -46.27 20.37 57.47
N LYS A 254 -45.92 21.33 56.59
CA LYS A 254 -44.85 22.36 56.63
C LYS A 254 -43.52 22.08 57.34
N ALA A 255 -42.42 22.34 56.62
CA ALA A 255 -41.41 23.35 56.99
C ALA A 255 -40.45 23.66 55.83
N GLU A 256 -40.28 24.94 55.49
CA GLU A 256 -39.15 25.44 54.69
C GLU A 256 -37.84 25.41 55.50
N PRO A 257 -36.68 25.13 54.88
CA PRO A 257 -35.42 25.63 55.40
C PRO A 257 -34.82 26.72 54.50
N LYS A 258 -34.53 27.81 55.21
CA LYS A 258 -33.84 29.06 54.89
C LYS A 258 -32.57 28.90 54.04
N GLN A 259 -32.42 29.86 53.14
CA GLN A 259 -31.17 30.25 52.45
C GLN A 259 -30.07 30.69 53.44
N GLN A 260 -28.83 30.27 53.16
CA GLN A 260 -27.56 30.76 53.73
C GLN A 260 -26.43 30.60 52.67
N PRO A 261 -25.27 31.30 52.78
CA PRO A 261 -24.95 32.44 51.90
C PRO A 261 -24.04 32.18 50.67
N THR A 262 -24.19 33.11 49.75
CA THR A 262 -23.56 33.36 48.44
C THR A 262 -22.11 33.86 48.51
N VAL A 263 -21.17 33.01 48.92
CA VAL A 263 -19.72 33.26 48.69
C VAL A 263 -18.97 32.00 48.24
N VAL A 264 -19.41 30.82 48.70
CA VAL A 264 -18.75 29.54 48.38
C VAL A 264 -19.00 29.09 46.92
N GLN A 265 -20.16 29.42 46.35
CA GLN A 265 -20.46 29.17 44.91
C GLN A 265 -19.73 30.12 43.96
N TRP A 266 -19.37 31.33 44.40
CA TRP A 266 -18.58 32.25 43.58
C TRP A 266 -17.10 31.84 43.57
N LEU A 267 -16.56 31.43 44.72
CA LEU A 267 -15.17 30.97 44.83
C LEU A 267 -14.90 29.71 43.99
N THR A 268 -15.85 28.78 43.92
CA THR A 268 -15.72 27.56 43.10
C THR A 268 -15.74 27.85 41.60
N ASN A 269 -16.54 28.83 41.16
CA ASN A 269 -16.58 29.24 39.75
C ASN A 269 -15.33 30.01 39.32
N VAL A 270 -14.77 30.87 40.18
CA VAL A 270 -13.52 31.60 39.90
C VAL A 270 -12.32 30.65 39.86
N THR A 271 -12.27 29.63 40.72
CA THR A 271 -11.19 28.63 40.67
C THR A 271 -11.21 27.77 39.40
N LEU A 272 -12.39 27.55 38.81
CA LEU A 272 -12.55 26.79 37.56
C LEU A 272 -12.22 27.62 36.31
N GLU A 273 -12.52 28.93 36.30
CA GLU A 273 -12.15 29.82 35.19
C GLU A 273 -10.65 30.13 35.16
N VAL A 274 -10.01 30.31 36.32
CA VAL A 274 -8.56 30.53 36.40
C VAL A 274 -7.80 29.26 35.98
N SER A 275 -8.32 28.06 36.26
CA SER A 275 -7.74 26.79 35.81
C SER A 275 -7.79 26.63 34.27
N LYS A 276 -8.90 27.02 33.62
CA LYS A 276 -9.02 27.01 32.15
C LYS A 276 -8.10 28.03 31.48
N TYR A 277 -7.88 29.20 32.10
CA TYR A 277 -6.95 30.21 31.57
C TYR A 277 -5.47 29.78 31.75
N TYR A 278 -5.13 29.13 32.86
CA TYR A 278 -3.77 28.69 33.14
C TYR A 278 -3.33 27.50 32.25
N GLN A 279 -4.22 26.55 31.96
CA GLN A 279 -3.92 25.44 31.03
C GLN A 279 -3.79 25.90 29.57
N ASN A 280 -4.53 26.92 29.15
CA ASN A 280 -4.51 27.39 27.76
C ASN A 280 -3.30 28.28 27.42
N SER A 281 -2.71 28.97 28.42
CA SER A 281 -1.54 29.84 28.21
C SER A 281 -0.19 29.12 28.36
N GLN A 282 -0.16 27.97 29.04
CA GLN A 282 1.09 27.22 29.29
C GLN A 282 1.58 26.44 28.06
N SER A 283 0.70 26.01 27.15
CA SER A 283 1.07 25.27 25.93
C SER A 283 1.80 26.15 24.90
N LEU A 284 1.36 27.39 24.71
CA LEU A 284 1.98 28.34 23.78
C LEU A 284 3.39 28.75 24.23
N LEU A 285 3.55 29.09 25.51
CA LEU A 285 4.87 29.44 26.06
C LEU A 285 5.82 28.24 26.05
N ALA A 286 5.33 27.03 26.39
CA ALA A 286 6.13 25.81 26.35
C ALA A 286 6.54 25.45 24.92
N THR A 287 5.64 25.59 23.95
CA THR A 287 5.90 25.32 22.53
C THR A 287 6.93 26.29 21.97
N VAL A 288 6.77 27.59 22.23
CA VAL A 288 7.75 28.61 21.80
C VAL A 288 9.11 28.39 22.47
N THR A 289 9.15 28.06 23.76
CA THR A 289 10.41 27.79 24.48
C THR A 289 11.08 26.52 23.97
N PHE A 290 10.31 25.48 23.65
CA PHE A 290 10.81 24.25 23.05
C PHE A 290 11.43 24.48 21.67
N PHE A 291 10.72 25.19 20.77
CA PHE A 291 11.26 25.51 19.45
C PHE A 291 12.49 26.42 19.51
N LEU A 292 12.51 27.38 20.43
CA LEU A 292 13.69 28.23 20.66
C LEU A 292 14.88 27.39 21.18
N GLY A 293 14.64 26.46 22.09
CA GLY A 293 15.65 25.51 22.58
C GLY A 293 16.18 24.60 21.47
N LEU A 294 15.30 24.11 20.59
CA LEU A 294 15.65 23.25 19.46
C LEU A 294 16.46 24.01 18.41
N PHE A 295 16.13 25.28 18.16
CA PHE A 295 16.90 26.16 17.29
C PHE A 295 18.30 26.46 17.86
N ILE A 296 18.40 26.74 19.16
CA ILE A 296 19.70 26.96 19.84
C ILE A 296 20.53 25.67 19.78
N PHE A 297 19.93 24.51 20.07
CA PHE A 297 20.61 23.22 19.99
C PHE A 297 21.13 22.93 18.58
N ALA A 298 20.32 23.16 17.55
CA ALA A 298 20.72 23.00 16.16
C ALA A 298 21.88 23.94 15.78
N LYS A 299 21.84 25.21 16.24
CA LYS A 299 22.93 26.17 16.03
C LYS A 299 24.23 25.75 16.72
N VAL A 300 24.15 25.22 17.94
CA VAL A 300 25.31 24.68 18.67
C VAL A 300 25.87 23.46 17.95
N MET A 301 25.01 22.52 17.52
CA MET A 301 25.45 21.32 16.78
C MET A 301 26.11 21.67 15.45
N LEU A 302 25.51 22.58 14.68
CA LEU A 302 26.10 23.10 13.43
C LEU A 302 27.44 23.80 13.68
N GLY A 303 27.58 24.53 14.80
CA GLY A 303 28.83 25.12 15.23
C GLY A 303 29.90 24.07 15.55
N VAL A 304 29.55 23.03 16.29
CA VAL A 304 30.46 21.91 16.63
C VAL A 304 30.89 21.15 15.37
N LEU A 305 29.96 20.87 14.45
CA LEU A 305 30.25 20.27 13.14
C LEU A 305 31.17 21.16 12.29
N GLY A 306 30.95 22.47 12.30
CA GLY A 306 31.84 23.44 11.66
C GLY A 306 33.26 23.37 12.21
N VAL A 307 33.41 23.35 13.54
CA VAL A 307 34.72 23.23 14.21
C VAL A 307 35.39 21.88 13.91
N LEU A 308 34.63 20.78 13.94
CA LEU A 308 35.14 19.43 13.59
C LEU A 308 35.63 19.36 12.14
N ASN A 309 34.94 20.01 11.21
CA ASN A 309 35.36 20.06 9.80
C ASN A 309 36.60 20.94 9.56
N HIS A 310 36.88 21.88 10.46
CA HIS A 310 38.10 22.70 10.41
C HIS A 310 39.29 22.06 11.14
N LEU A 311 39.12 20.94 11.83
CA LEU A 311 40.24 20.20 12.41
C LEU A 311 40.97 19.43 11.29
N PRO A 312 42.19 19.82 10.91
CA PRO A 312 42.88 19.36 9.71
C PRO A 312 43.33 17.89 9.74
N LEU A 313 42.87 17.10 10.71
CA LEU A 313 43.29 15.71 10.93
C LEU A 313 42.12 14.73 11.11
N VAL A 314 40.89 15.21 11.33
CA VAL A 314 39.76 14.31 11.65
C VAL A 314 39.34 13.48 10.43
N GLN A 315 39.15 14.13 9.28
CA GLN A 315 38.76 13.43 8.05
C GLN A 315 39.87 12.47 7.54
N PRO A 316 41.16 12.88 7.48
CA PRO A 316 42.25 11.96 7.13
C PRO A 316 42.38 10.80 8.13
N PHE A 317 42.16 11.04 9.43
CA PHE A 317 42.22 10.01 10.46
C PHE A 317 41.13 8.94 10.27
N PHE A 318 39.87 9.32 10.10
CA PHE A 318 38.80 8.35 9.87
C PHE A 318 38.95 7.60 8.54
N PHE A 319 39.44 8.27 7.50
CA PHE A 319 39.76 7.61 6.24
C PHE A 319 40.90 6.59 6.41
N MET A 320 41.94 6.94 7.17
CA MET A 320 43.06 6.03 7.47
C MET A 320 42.61 4.83 8.31
N VAL A 321 41.78 5.05 9.34
CA VAL A 321 41.21 3.96 10.16
C VAL A 321 40.32 3.06 9.32
N GLY A 322 39.43 3.63 8.50
CA GLY A 322 38.51 2.87 7.65
C GLY A 322 39.23 2.06 6.57
N THR A 323 40.22 2.65 5.90
CA THR A 323 41.05 1.95 4.90
C THR A 323 41.94 0.89 5.53
N GLY A 324 42.50 1.15 6.71
CA GLY A 324 43.26 0.18 7.49
C GLY A 324 42.42 -1.03 7.92
N TYR A 325 41.23 -0.78 8.47
CA TYR A 325 40.31 -1.85 8.87
C TYR A 325 39.83 -2.66 7.66
N THR A 326 39.49 -2.00 6.56
CA THR A 326 39.05 -2.69 5.33
C THR A 326 40.16 -3.57 4.74
N SER A 327 41.39 -3.05 4.70
CA SER A 327 42.56 -3.82 4.21
C SER A 327 42.87 -5.00 5.12
N TRP A 328 42.82 -4.81 6.44
CA TRP A 328 42.97 -5.88 7.42
C TRP A 328 41.86 -6.92 7.28
N PHE A 329 40.61 -6.51 7.14
CA PHE A 329 39.45 -7.40 7.00
C PHE A 329 39.54 -8.25 5.72
N LEU A 330 39.90 -7.63 4.59
CA LEU A 330 40.10 -8.35 3.32
C LEU A 330 41.23 -9.37 3.43
N ALA A 331 42.37 -8.98 4.01
CA ALA A 331 43.51 -9.87 4.19
C ALA A 331 43.19 -11.01 5.17
N ARG A 332 42.50 -10.70 6.27
CA ARG A 332 42.21 -11.66 7.34
C ARG A 332 41.10 -12.62 6.95
N TYR A 333 40.03 -12.18 6.27
CA TYR A 333 38.83 -13.00 6.08
C TYR A 333 38.49 -13.34 4.63
N VAL A 334 38.97 -12.58 3.64
CA VAL A 334 38.54 -12.76 2.25
C VAL A 334 39.60 -13.47 1.39
N LEU A 335 40.89 -13.21 1.60
CA LEU A 335 41.95 -13.76 0.75
C LEU A 335 42.24 -15.26 0.98
N PHE A 336 42.02 -15.79 2.18
CA PHE A 336 42.37 -17.18 2.53
C PHE A 336 41.14 -18.05 2.76
N ALA A 337 41.13 -19.26 2.18
CA ALA A 337 39.99 -20.17 2.21
C ALA A 337 39.55 -20.60 3.62
N ALA A 338 40.50 -20.89 4.52
CA ALA A 338 40.21 -21.27 5.92
C ALA A 338 39.49 -20.15 6.67
N ASN A 339 39.84 -18.89 6.41
CA ASN A 339 39.24 -17.75 7.10
C ASN A 339 37.88 -17.34 6.50
N ARG A 340 37.64 -17.67 5.22
CA ARG A 340 36.31 -17.54 4.59
C ARG A 340 35.31 -18.53 5.18
N GLN A 341 35.74 -19.74 5.52
CA GLN A 341 34.91 -20.71 6.25
C GLN A 341 34.59 -20.21 7.67
N GLU A 342 35.60 -19.74 8.42
CA GLU A 342 35.41 -19.12 9.74
C GLU A 342 34.40 -17.95 9.72
N LEU A 343 34.45 -17.12 8.68
CA LEU A 343 33.50 -16.01 8.47
C LEU A 343 32.09 -16.52 8.15
N SER A 344 31.97 -17.55 7.31
CA SER A 344 30.68 -18.14 6.95
C SER A 344 29.99 -18.77 8.16
N GLU A 345 30.74 -19.45 9.02
CA GLU A 345 30.21 -20.06 10.25
C GLU A 345 29.69 -18.99 11.22
N LYS A 346 30.43 -17.90 11.46
CA LYS A 346 29.98 -16.78 12.30
C LYS A 346 28.74 -16.07 11.74
N ILE A 347 28.63 -15.94 10.42
CA ILE A 347 27.45 -15.37 9.77
C ILE A 347 26.24 -16.29 9.94
N GLN A 348 26.44 -17.61 9.83
CA GLN A 348 25.37 -18.58 10.08
C GLN A 348 24.93 -18.59 11.55
N GLU A 349 25.87 -18.57 12.50
CA GLU A 349 25.60 -18.46 13.93
C GLU A 349 24.75 -17.21 14.24
N PHE A 350 25.14 -16.05 13.70
CA PHE A 350 24.39 -14.81 13.85
C PHE A 350 23.00 -14.88 13.19
N LYS A 351 22.87 -15.57 12.06
CA LYS A 351 21.59 -15.81 11.39
C LYS A 351 20.67 -16.68 12.26
N THR A 352 21.17 -17.75 12.86
CA THR A 352 20.40 -18.57 13.80
C THR A 352 19.95 -17.80 15.04
N ILE A 353 20.80 -16.92 15.58
CA ILE A 353 20.46 -16.07 16.73
C ILE A 353 19.39 -15.04 16.37
N THR A 354 19.43 -14.49 15.14
CA THR A 354 18.54 -13.39 14.74
C THR A 354 17.23 -13.85 14.10
N VAL A 355 17.21 -15.04 13.49
CA VAL A 355 16.08 -15.52 12.67
C VAL A 355 15.38 -16.76 13.25
N GLY A 356 16.01 -17.50 14.18
CA GLY A 356 15.44 -18.72 14.77
C GLY A 356 15.36 -19.90 13.79
N GLU A 357 15.59 -21.12 14.27
CA GLU A 357 15.52 -22.34 13.44
C GLU A 357 14.07 -22.74 13.17
N SER A 358 13.71 -22.82 11.90
CA SER A 358 12.48 -23.46 11.43
C SER A 358 12.69 -24.97 11.41
N ASN A 359 12.19 -25.67 12.43
CA ASN A 359 12.12 -27.13 12.40
C ASN A 359 11.04 -27.57 11.40
N ALA A 360 11.47 -28.20 10.31
CA ALA A 360 10.61 -28.95 9.42
C ALA A 360 10.14 -30.23 10.14
N VAL A 361 8.84 -30.30 10.46
CA VAL A 361 8.19 -31.55 10.87
C VAL A 361 7.85 -32.32 9.59
N VAL A 362 8.53 -33.45 9.40
CA VAL A 362 8.21 -34.44 8.38
C VAL A 362 6.99 -35.22 8.86
N VAL A 363 5.86 -35.13 8.15
CA VAL A 363 4.72 -36.03 8.32
C VAL A 363 4.75 -37.04 7.18
N ASP A 364 5.01 -38.29 7.55
CA ASP A 364 5.04 -39.46 6.69
C ASP A 364 3.59 -39.95 6.45
N VAL A 365 3.23 -40.17 5.19
CA VAL A 365 1.91 -40.63 4.76
C VAL A 365 1.97 -42.14 4.54
N GLN A 366 1.25 -42.91 5.36
CA GLN A 366 1.02 -44.33 5.11
C GLN A 366 -0.48 -44.68 5.10
N THR A 367 -0.90 -45.10 3.89
CA THR A 367 -1.80 -46.20 3.53
C THR A 367 -3.10 -46.43 4.30
N THR A 368 -4.18 -46.29 3.53
CA THR A 368 -5.53 -46.81 3.73
C THR A 368 -5.58 -48.35 3.83
N GLU A 369 -6.25 -48.89 4.85
CA GLU A 369 -6.95 -50.17 4.77
C GLU A 369 -8.29 -50.08 5.53
N ALA A 370 -9.30 -50.74 4.96
CA ALA A 370 -10.69 -50.75 5.37
C ALA A 370 -11.01 -51.94 6.29
N VAL A 371 -11.85 -51.74 7.32
CA VAL A 371 -12.68 -52.81 7.91
C VAL A 371 -14.01 -52.23 8.42
N ALA A 372 -15.06 -53.03 8.26
CA ALA A 372 -16.47 -52.71 8.37
C ALA A 372 -17.13 -52.91 9.75
N ALA A 373 -18.32 -52.29 9.87
CA ALA A 373 -19.57 -52.72 10.51
C ALA A 373 -19.77 -52.68 12.05
N SER A 374 -20.59 -51.69 12.49
CA SER A 374 -21.85 -51.74 13.29
C SER A 374 -21.93 -52.44 14.67
N PRO A 375 -23.00 -52.21 15.49
CA PRO A 375 -23.66 -50.95 15.89
C PRO A 375 -23.92 -50.89 17.43
N GLU A 376 -24.42 -49.78 18.01
CA GLU A 376 -25.50 -49.75 19.04
C GLU A 376 -25.70 -48.37 19.71
N THR A 377 -26.95 -47.86 19.61
CA THR A 377 -27.84 -47.22 20.63
C THR A 377 -27.27 -46.38 21.79
N SER A 378 -27.89 -45.30 22.34
CA SER A 378 -29.10 -44.50 22.05
C SER A 378 -29.26 -43.45 23.19
N GLN A 379 -29.42 -42.16 22.82
CA GLN A 379 -30.21 -41.07 23.47
C GLN A 379 -29.85 -40.58 24.92
N PRO A 380 -30.49 -39.52 25.49
CA PRO A 380 -30.13 -38.09 25.31
C PRO A 380 -30.18 -37.24 26.62
N GLU A 381 -29.54 -36.06 26.68
CA GLU A 381 -29.84 -34.99 27.68
C GLU A 381 -29.07 -33.71 27.24
N LYS A 382 -29.68 -32.61 26.77
CA LYS A 382 -30.55 -31.54 27.33
C LYS A 382 -29.74 -30.21 27.25
N PRO A 383 -30.32 -29.09 26.77
CA PRO A 383 -29.54 -28.00 26.17
C PRO A 383 -29.00 -27.01 27.21
N GLU A 384 -27.75 -26.60 27.01
CA GLU A 384 -27.07 -25.54 27.75
C GLU A 384 -27.14 -24.22 26.96
N GLU A 385 -27.17 -23.12 27.71
CA GLU A 385 -27.61 -21.79 27.33
C GLU A 385 -26.78 -21.14 26.21
N VAL A 386 -27.49 -20.48 25.29
CA VAL A 386 -26.95 -19.65 24.21
C VAL A 386 -26.44 -18.33 24.82
N PRO A 387 -25.15 -17.96 24.69
CA PRO A 387 -24.75 -16.58 24.88
C PRO A 387 -25.16 -15.76 23.65
N GLU A 388 -25.65 -14.56 23.92
CA GLU A 388 -26.18 -13.57 22.98
C GLU A 388 -25.33 -13.45 21.70
N THR A 389 -26.00 -13.61 20.56
CA THR A 389 -25.40 -13.47 19.23
C THR A 389 -25.22 -11.97 18.93
N PRO A 390 -24.01 -11.50 18.57
CA PRO A 390 -23.84 -10.15 18.06
C PRO A 390 -24.56 -10.02 16.70
N GLN A 391 -25.21 -8.88 16.52
CA GLN A 391 -25.97 -8.49 15.33
C GLN A 391 -25.19 -8.82 14.04
N ILE A 392 -25.72 -9.71 13.21
CA ILE A 392 -25.17 -10.02 11.89
C ILE A 392 -25.68 -8.95 10.93
N THR A 393 -24.92 -7.86 10.77
CA THR A 393 -25.06 -6.95 9.63
C THR A 393 -24.66 -7.72 8.38
N THR A 394 -25.63 -8.10 7.55
CA THR A 394 -25.33 -8.77 6.28
C THR A 394 -25.05 -7.69 5.23
N GLU A 395 -23.79 -7.59 4.82
CA GLU A 395 -23.32 -6.69 3.76
C GLU A 395 -23.93 -7.12 2.42
N VAL A 396 -24.69 -6.24 1.76
CA VAL A 396 -25.19 -6.49 0.41
C VAL A 396 -24.13 -6.03 -0.59
N ILE A 397 -23.51 -7.00 -1.25
CA ILE A 397 -22.45 -6.81 -2.25
C ILE A 397 -23.05 -6.07 -3.47
N SER A 398 -22.64 -4.81 -3.66
CA SER A 398 -22.66 -4.16 -4.99
C SER A 398 -21.76 -4.97 -5.93
N GLU A 399 -22.06 -5.00 -7.23
CA GLU A 399 -21.46 -5.90 -8.24
C GLU A 399 -20.01 -6.34 -7.94
N PRO A 400 -19.67 -7.64 -8.07
CA PRO A 400 -18.36 -8.15 -7.70
C PRO A 400 -17.28 -7.39 -8.45
N THR A 401 -16.59 -6.49 -7.74
CA THR A 401 -15.47 -5.78 -8.32
C THR A 401 -14.28 -6.72 -8.35
N ASN A 402 -13.43 -6.61 -9.35
CA ASN A 402 -12.19 -7.40 -9.40
C ASN A 402 -11.19 -7.00 -8.30
N HIS A 403 -11.57 -6.06 -7.42
CA HIS A 403 -10.78 -5.44 -6.37
C HIS A 403 -9.47 -4.81 -6.85
N VAL A 404 -9.19 -4.71 -8.15
CA VAL A 404 -7.92 -4.23 -8.71
C VAL A 404 -8.09 -2.83 -9.25
N ASP A 405 -9.13 -2.61 -10.04
CA ASP A 405 -9.32 -1.37 -10.78
C ASP A 405 -9.95 -0.26 -9.93
N GLU A 406 -10.10 -0.47 -8.61
CA GLU A 406 -10.71 0.54 -7.73
C GLU A 406 -9.90 1.84 -7.70
N LEU A 407 -10.60 2.99 -7.69
CA LEU A 407 -9.98 4.32 -7.73
C LEU A 407 -8.99 4.56 -6.60
N ARG A 408 -9.22 3.98 -5.42
CA ARG A 408 -8.30 4.06 -4.28
C ARG A 408 -6.92 3.49 -4.57
N TYR A 409 -6.83 2.39 -5.32
CA TYR A 409 -5.55 1.85 -5.77
C TYR A 409 -4.95 2.72 -6.88
N LEU A 410 -5.78 3.24 -7.79
CA LEU A 410 -5.32 4.18 -8.82
C LEU A 410 -4.76 5.48 -8.23
N PHE A 411 -5.28 5.99 -7.12
CA PHE A 411 -4.79 7.22 -6.49
C PHE A 411 -3.83 6.98 -5.32
N LEU A 412 -3.59 5.72 -4.97
CA LEU A 412 -2.78 5.32 -3.82
C LEU A 412 -3.26 6.00 -2.52
N ALA A 413 -4.58 6.14 -2.40
CA ALA A 413 -5.27 6.72 -1.26
C ALA A 413 -6.05 5.63 -0.52
N SER A 414 -6.33 5.82 0.77
CA SER A 414 -7.09 4.81 1.51
C SER A 414 -8.56 4.81 1.14
N GLN A 415 -9.10 5.99 0.82
CA GLN A 415 -10.52 6.20 0.55
C GLN A 415 -10.70 7.14 -0.64
N VAL A 416 -11.74 6.89 -1.43
CA VAL A 416 -12.16 7.75 -2.53
C VAL A 416 -13.67 7.90 -2.47
N GLU A 417 -14.15 9.14 -2.51
CA GLU A 417 -15.57 9.47 -2.53
C GLU A 417 -15.87 10.24 -3.82
N LEU A 418 -16.72 9.66 -4.66
CA LEU A 418 -17.21 10.33 -5.86
C LEU A 418 -18.49 11.09 -5.52
N LEU A 419 -18.44 12.41 -5.70
CA LEU A 419 -19.49 13.34 -5.30
C LEU A 419 -20.43 13.68 -6.47
N ASP A 420 -21.69 13.95 -6.13
CA ASP A 420 -22.70 14.41 -7.08
C ASP A 420 -22.69 15.93 -7.30
N SER A 421 -22.15 16.68 -6.35
CA SER A 421 -21.98 18.13 -6.42
C SER A 421 -20.56 18.53 -5.94
N PRO A 422 -20.05 19.69 -6.37
CA PRO A 422 -18.74 20.20 -5.95
C PRO A 422 -18.74 20.83 -4.55
N GLU A 423 -19.90 20.99 -3.90
CA GLU A 423 -20.06 21.81 -2.70
C GLU A 423 -19.16 21.34 -1.56
N ALA A 424 -19.11 20.02 -1.32
CA ALA A 424 -18.27 19.43 -0.29
C ALA A 424 -16.75 19.61 -0.53
N ILE A 425 -16.32 19.90 -1.78
CA ILE A 425 -14.90 20.15 -2.10
C ILE A 425 -14.51 21.60 -1.77
N GLN A 426 -15.42 22.55 -1.94
CA GLN A 426 -15.13 23.99 -1.75
C GLN A 426 -14.73 24.32 -0.31
N ASP A 427 -15.24 23.55 0.65
CA ASP A 427 -14.95 23.70 2.07
C ASP A 427 -13.65 22.98 2.51
N THR A 428 -13.01 22.22 1.62
CA THR A 428 -11.76 21.52 1.95
C THR A 428 -10.55 22.45 1.81
N GLU A 429 -9.61 22.38 2.76
CA GLU A 429 -8.39 23.18 2.74
C GLU A 429 -7.50 22.90 1.51
N TYR A 430 -7.48 21.63 1.08
CA TYR A 430 -6.68 21.16 -0.06
C TYR A 430 -7.61 20.76 -1.19
N ASN A 431 -7.85 21.69 -2.12
CA ASN A 431 -8.62 21.42 -3.31
C ASN A 431 -7.98 22.01 -4.56
N SER A 432 -8.40 21.48 -5.71
CA SER A 432 -8.11 22.10 -7.00
C SER A 432 -9.26 21.89 -7.97
N GLN A 433 -9.37 22.81 -8.93
CA GLN A 433 -10.30 22.74 -10.03
C GLN A 433 -9.54 22.76 -11.36
N SER A 434 -9.89 21.85 -12.24
CA SER A 434 -9.43 21.77 -13.63
C SER A 434 -10.63 21.84 -14.57
N GLU A 435 -10.37 21.74 -15.88
CA GLU A 435 -11.43 21.68 -16.90
C GLU A 435 -12.27 20.40 -16.81
N ILE A 436 -11.68 19.29 -16.36
CA ILE A 436 -12.32 17.97 -16.39
C ILE A 436 -12.83 17.49 -15.01
N LEU A 437 -12.30 18.02 -13.91
CA LEU A 437 -12.69 17.62 -12.56
C LEU A 437 -12.39 18.67 -11.48
N GLN A 438 -13.03 18.49 -10.33
CA GLN A 438 -12.65 19.08 -9.04
C GLN A 438 -12.18 17.98 -8.08
N VAL A 439 -11.13 18.27 -7.34
CA VAL A 439 -10.52 17.36 -6.36
C VAL A 439 -10.45 18.06 -5.02
N GLY A 440 -10.90 17.39 -3.97
CA GLY A 440 -10.62 17.73 -2.58
C GLY A 440 -9.82 16.61 -1.91
N VAL A 441 -8.97 16.95 -0.96
CA VAL A 441 -8.21 15.98 -0.16
C VAL A 441 -8.43 16.28 1.32
N VAL A 442 -8.89 15.27 2.05
CA VAL A 442 -9.03 15.28 3.51
C VAL A 442 -8.32 14.08 4.12
N LYS A 443 -8.21 14.00 5.44
CA LYS A 443 -7.67 12.81 6.10
C LYS A 443 -8.63 11.64 5.95
N ALA A 444 -8.08 10.46 5.71
CA ALA A 444 -8.85 9.22 5.70
C ALA A 444 -9.43 8.93 7.08
N GLU A 445 -10.64 8.37 7.09
CA GLU A 445 -11.34 7.97 8.31
C GLU A 445 -10.78 6.64 8.86
N GLY A 446 -10.93 6.45 10.17
CA GLY A 446 -10.47 5.26 10.87
C GLY A 446 -8.99 5.28 11.23
N GLU A 447 -8.42 4.10 11.48
CA GLU A 447 -7.06 3.95 12.00
C GLU A 447 -6.13 3.29 10.96
N LYS A 448 -4.83 3.51 11.12
CA LYS A 448 -3.80 2.94 10.23
C LYS A 448 -3.65 1.43 10.48
N CYS A 449 -3.83 0.64 9.44
CA CYS A 449 -3.46 -0.78 9.45
C CYS A 449 -1.93 -0.95 9.45
N GLU A 450 -1.39 -1.74 10.39
CA GLU A 450 0.07 -1.92 10.50
C GLU A 450 0.69 -2.71 9.32
N ARG A 451 -0.11 -3.54 8.63
CA ARG A 451 0.34 -4.37 7.50
C ARG A 451 0.31 -3.64 6.16
N CYS A 452 -0.84 -3.09 5.77
CA CYS A 452 -0.99 -2.45 4.45
C CYS A 452 -0.90 -0.92 4.48
N TRP A 453 -0.79 -0.32 5.67
CA TRP A 453 -0.71 1.13 5.90
C TRP A 453 -1.90 1.95 5.38
N ASN A 454 -2.97 1.30 4.94
CA ASN A 454 -4.23 1.96 4.64
C ASN A 454 -4.95 2.32 5.94
N TYR A 455 -5.69 3.41 5.91
CA TYR A 455 -6.59 3.87 6.96
C TYR A 455 -7.98 3.28 6.71
N SER A 456 -8.51 2.61 7.73
CA SER A 456 -9.81 1.95 7.63
C SER A 456 -10.52 2.02 8.97
N THR A 457 -11.83 2.23 8.91
CA THR A 457 -12.73 2.16 10.07
C THR A 457 -12.90 0.72 10.59
N SER A 458 -12.46 -0.29 9.83
CA SER A 458 -12.47 -1.70 10.26
C SER A 458 -11.31 -2.06 11.21
N VAL A 459 -10.27 -1.24 11.31
CA VAL A 459 -9.16 -1.52 12.23
C VAL A 459 -9.69 -1.49 13.67
N GLY A 460 -9.42 -2.55 14.43
CA GLY A 460 -9.94 -2.74 15.79
C GLY A 460 -11.21 -3.58 15.88
N THR A 461 -11.84 -3.95 14.75
CA THR A 461 -13.05 -4.80 14.75
C THR A 461 -12.75 -6.27 15.01
N ASN A 462 -11.57 -6.77 14.61
CA ASN A 462 -11.13 -8.14 14.86
C ASN A 462 -10.37 -8.23 16.20
N SER A 463 -10.82 -9.11 17.10
CA SER A 463 -10.25 -9.26 18.45
C SER A 463 -8.86 -9.92 18.46
N GLU A 464 -8.56 -10.80 17.52
CA GLU A 464 -7.26 -11.49 17.42
C GLU A 464 -6.19 -10.59 16.78
N HIS A 465 -6.62 -9.72 15.86
CA HIS A 465 -5.77 -8.82 15.11
C HIS A 465 -6.27 -7.35 15.16
N PRO A 466 -6.21 -6.71 16.34
CA PRO A 466 -6.81 -5.39 16.56
C PRO A 466 -6.15 -4.25 15.77
N THR A 467 -4.92 -4.44 15.28
CA THR A 467 -4.19 -3.43 14.48
C THR A 467 -4.31 -3.63 12.96
N LEU A 468 -5.11 -4.61 12.51
CA LEU A 468 -5.27 -4.96 11.11
C LEU A 468 -6.67 -4.63 10.59
N CYS A 469 -6.77 -4.30 9.30
CA CYS A 469 -8.04 -4.06 8.63
C CYS A 469 -8.68 -5.36 8.08
N ASP A 470 -9.95 -5.22 7.69
CA ASP A 470 -10.79 -6.23 7.01
C ASP A 470 -10.12 -6.94 5.82
N ARG A 471 -9.16 -6.30 5.15
CA ARG A 471 -8.38 -6.89 4.04
C ARG A 471 -7.17 -7.69 4.50
N CYS A 472 -6.51 -7.22 5.56
CA CYS A 472 -5.24 -7.80 6.00
C CYS A 472 -5.43 -9.05 6.85
N VAL A 473 -6.53 -9.14 7.59
CA VAL A 473 -6.87 -10.33 8.37
C VAL A 473 -7.03 -11.57 7.46
N PRO A 474 -7.92 -11.61 6.45
CA PRO A 474 -8.05 -12.76 5.56
C PRO A 474 -6.79 -13.00 4.71
N ALA A 475 -6.01 -11.96 4.42
CA ALA A 475 -4.73 -12.13 3.73
C ALA A 475 -3.72 -12.98 4.52
N LEU A 476 -3.79 -12.98 5.86
CA LEU A 476 -2.93 -13.82 6.70
C LEU A 476 -3.34 -15.28 6.66
N SER A 477 -4.62 -15.59 6.45
CA SER A 477 -5.12 -16.97 6.31
C SER A 477 -5.05 -17.48 4.87
N GLY A 478 -4.72 -16.62 3.90
CA GLY A 478 -4.61 -16.99 2.49
C GLY A 478 -5.85 -16.67 1.65
N ASP A 479 -6.84 -15.99 2.22
CA ASP A 479 -8.19 -15.82 1.67
C ASP A 479 -8.43 -14.45 0.99
N PHE A 480 -7.36 -13.70 0.63
CA PHE A 480 -7.47 -12.34 0.08
C PHE A 480 -6.55 -12.05 -1.12
#